data_AF-A0A0C9U8X4-F1
#
_entry.id   AF-A0A0C9U8X4-F1
#
_cell.length_a   1.000
_cell.length_b   1.000
_cell.length_c   1.000
_cell.angle_alpha   90.00
_cell.angle_beta   90.00
_cell.angle_gamma   90.00
#
_symmetry.space_group_name_H-M   'P 1'
#
loop_
_entity.id
_entity.type
_entity.pdbx_description
1 polymer ?
#
loop_
_entity_poly.entity_id
_entity_poly.type
_entity_poly.pdbx_seq_one_letter_code
_entity_poly.pdbx_strand_id
1 'polypeptide(L)'
;MDMASAAGHTEVLEWWATSQLDYQYDRHVLHHASSLGKVEVLEWWLGSGLQVVFDGEALTGATRHNRSEVLEWWDKSGLPIQYRMCDIEEALEDAIGGGDKARQWWKKKGVDFNANDKEWMKLQTLN
;
A
#
# COMPACT_ATOMS: atom_id res chain seq x y z
N MET A 1 1.47 20.08 9.41
CA MET A 1 1.72 18.88 8.59
C MET A 1 2.35 17.74 9.40
N ASP A 2 3.18 17.98 10.42
CA ASP A 2 3.89 16.86 11.09
C ASP A 2 3.25 16.29 12.37
N MET A 3 2.12 16.82 12.86
CA MET A 3 1.51 16.32 14.11
C MET A 3 0.10 15.71 13.97
N ALA A 4 -0.56 15.80 12.81
CA ALA A 4 -1.91 15.26 12.63
C ALA A 4 -1.92 13.76 12.27
N SER A 5 -0.85 13.25 11.67
CA SER A 5 -0.76 11.86 11.20
C SER A 5 -0.55 10.84 12.34
N ALA A 6 -0.33 11.31 13.58
CA ALA A 6 -0.02 10.45 14.71
C ALA A 6 -1.25 9.89 15.45
N ALA A 7 -2.45 10.47 15.28
CA ALA A 7 -3.50 10.33 16.30
C ALA A 7 -4.87 9.76 15.85
N GLY A 8 -4.97 9.13 14.66
CA GLY A 8 -6.17 8.33 14.33
C GLY A 8 -7.49 9.12 14.29
N HIS A 9 -7.42 10.42 13.95
CA HIS A 9 -8.58 11.29 13.93
C HIS A 9 -9.39 11.13 12.64
N THR A 10 -10.39 10.24 12.69
CA THR A 10 -11.44 10.11 11.67
C THR A 10 -12.19 11.42 11.41
N GLU A 11 -12.22 12.35 12.39
CA GLU A 11 -12.81 13.69 12.24
C GLU A 11 -12.07 14.57 11.20
N VAL A 12 -10.76 14.38 11.01
CA VAL A 12 -10.02 15.12 9.99
C VAL A 12 -10.35 14.61 8.60
N LEU A 13 -10.65 13.31 8.46
CA LEU A 13 -11.12 12.70 7.21
C LEU A 13 -12.53 13.18 6.85
N GLU A 14 -13.42 13.31 7.84
CA GLU A 14 -14.77 13.86 7.63
C GLU A 14 -14.74 15.36 7.28
N TRP A 15 -13.84 16.13 7.89
CA TRP A 15 -13.57 17.52 7.50
C TRP A 15 -12.95 17.62 6.09
N TRP A 16 -12.08 16.68 5.70
CA TRP A 16 -11.53 16.59 4.34
C TRP A 16 -12.61 16.27 3.30
N ALA A 17 -13.53 15.36 3.62
CA ALA A 17 -14.64 14.97 2.76
C ALA A 17 -15.59 16.13 2.44
N THR A 18 -15.81 17.01 3.42
CA THR A 18 -16.72 18.15 3.32
C THR A 18 -16.07 19.40 2.71
N SER A 19 -14.74 19.43 2.59
CA SER A 19 -14.02 20.65 2.21
C SER A 19 -13.96 20.96 0.72
N GLN A 20 -14.52 20.12 -0.18
CA GLN A 20 -14.56 20.38 -1.64
C GLN A 20 -13.19 20.85 -2.21
N LEU A 21 -12.10 20.39 -1.61
CA LEU A 21 -10.76 20.71 -2.04
C LEU A 21 -10.46 19.81 -3.23
N ASP A 22 -10.39 20.43 -4.40
CA ASP A 22 -10.00 19.88 -5.70
C ASP A 22 -8.52 19.47 -5.66
N TYR A 23 -8.15 18.59 -4.73
CA TYR A 23 -6.87 17.90 -4.75
C TYR A 23 -7.03 16.83 -5.81
N GLN A 24 -6.36 17.03 -6.94
CA GLN A 24 -6.12 15.95 -7.89
C GLN A 24 -5.62 14.77 -7.07
N TYR A 25 -6.46 13.74 -6.96
CA TYR A 25 -6.24 12.56 -6.13
C TYR A 25 -5.08 11.77 -6.74
N ASP A 26 -3.88 12.23 -6.43
CA ASP A 26 -2.67 11.68 -6.98
C ASP A 26 -2.38 10.36 -6.25
N ARG A 27 -1.89 9.37 -7.00
CA ARG A 27 -1.53 8.02 -6.53
C ARG A 27 -0.66 8.03 -5.27
N HIS A 28 0.07 9.12 -5.04
CA HIS A 28 0.87 9.39 -3.85
C HIS A 28 0.07 9.29 -2.55
N VAL A 29 -1.22 9.62 -2.50
CA VAL A 29 -2.02 9.56 -1.26
C VAL A 29 -2.09 8.13 -0.70
N LEU A 30 -2.45 7.17 -1.56
CA LEU A 30 -2.58 5.77 -1.15
C LEU A 30 -1.22 5.13 -0.93
N HIS A 31 -0.20 5.54 -1.69
CA HIS A 31 1.18 5.15 -1.42
C HIS A 31 1.63 5.62 -0.02
N HIS A 32 1.44 6.89 0.34
CA HIS A 32 1.79 7.40 1.67
C HIS A 32 1.01 6.72 2.79
N ALA A 33 -0.31 6.54 2.62
CA ALA A 33 -1.12 5.81 3.59
C ALA A 33 -0.61 4.37 3.77
N SER A 34 -0.20 3.72 2.68
CA SER A 34 0.33 2.36 2.68
C SER A 34 1.68 2.26 3.41
N SER A 35 2.61 3.18 3.13
CA SER A 35 3.93 3.26 3.79
C SER A 35 3.80 3.55 5.30
N LEU A 36 2.83 4.38 5.69
CA LEU A 36 2.59 4.75 7.09
C LEU A 36 1.76 3.72 7.87
N GLY A 37 1.25 2.67 7.23
CA GLY A 37 0.42 1.66 7.89
C GLY A 37 -0.99 2.12 8.21
N LYS A 38 -1.53 3.12 7.49
CA LYS A 38 -2.82 3.77 7.79
C LYS A 38 -3.97 3.06 7.10
N VAL A 39 -4.30 1.86 7.58
CA VAL A 39 -5.38 1.04 7.03
C VAL A 39 -6.72 1.78 7.11
N GLU A 40 -6.98 2.55 8.17
CA GLU A 40 -8.26 3.28 8.31
C GLU A 40 -8.45 4.32 7.20
N VAL A 41 -7.36 4.92 6.73
CA VAL A 41 -7.38 5.88 5.61
C VAL A 41 -7.69 5.15 4.30
N LEU A 42 -7.10 3.97 4.09
CA LEU A 42 -7.35 3.14 2.90
C LEU A 42 -8.81 2.65 2.87
N GLU A 43 -9.34 2.19 4.01
CA GLU A 43 -10.75 1.81 4.16
C GLU A 43 -11.69 2.97 3.88
N TRP A 44 -11.39 4.15 4.43
CA TRP A 44 -12.17 5.35 4.19
C TRP A 44 -12.18 5.73 2.71
N TRP A 45 -11.02 5.69 2.05
CA TRP A 45 -10.91 5.95 0.61
C TRP A 45 -11.79 5.01 -0.21
N LEU A 46 -11.73 3.70 0.07
CA LEU A 46 -12.54 2.69 -0.61
C LEU A 46 -14.05 2.89 -0.37
N GLY A 47 -14.45 3.30 0.84
CA GLY A 47 -15.84 3.54 1.20
C GLY A 47 -16.41 4.91 0.79
N SER A 48 -15.55 5.87 0.44
CA SER A 48 -15.94 7.27 0.16
C SER A 48 -16.70 7.44 -1.16
N GLY A 49 -16.62 6.47 -2.08
CA GLY A 49 -17.14 6.59 -3.44
C GLY A 49 -16.34 7.53 -4.35
N LEU A 50 -15.20 8.04 -3.88
CA LEU A 50 -14.27 8.86 -4.67
C LEU A 50 -13.45 7.99 -5.62
N GLN A 51 -12.90 8.61 -6.67
CA GLN A 51 -12.01 7.91 -7.60
C GLN A 51 -10.72 7.50 -6.88
N VAL A 52 -10.50 6.20 -6.78
CA VAL A 52 -9.31 5.62 -6.13
C VAL A 52 -8.22 5.45 -7.20
N VAL A 53 -7.13 6.23 -7.10
CA VAL A 53 -5.97 6.14 -8.01
C VAL A 53 -4.81 5.50 -7.27
N PHE A 54 -4.33 4.36 -7.76
CA PHE A 54 -3.23 3.59 -7.14
C PHE A 54 -2.40 2.89 -8.20
N ASP A 55 -1.18 2.51 -7.81
CA ASP A 55 -0.26 1.69 -8.59
C ASP A 55 0.54 0.77 -7.66
N GLY A 56 1.49 0.03 -8.23
CA GLY A 56 2.36 -0.87 -7.48
C GLY A 56 3.21 -0.19 -6.39
N GLU A 57 3.37 1.15 -6.42
CA GLU A 57 4.13 1.87 -5.38
C GLU A 57 3.46 1.75 -4.01
N ALA A 58 2.13 1.58 -3.96
CA ALA A 58 1.45 1.34 -2.69
C ALA A 58 1.91 0.03 -2.03
N LEU A 59 2.15 -1.03 -2.82
CA LEU A 59 2.64 -2.32 -2.30
C LEU A 59 4.13 -2.26 -1.96
N THR A 60 4.95 -1.58 -2.77
CA THR A 60 6.39 -1.42 -2.47
C THR A 60 6.58 -0.56 -1.22
N GLY A 61 5.80 0.51 -1.05
CA GLY A 61 5.80 1.34 0.15
C GLY A 61 5.41 0.56 1.41
N ALA A 62 4.30 -0.20 1.36
CA ALA A 62 3.91 -1.07 2.46
C ALA A 62 5.01 -2.11 2.78
N THR A 63 5.65 -2.66 1.76
CA THR A 63 6.72 -3.67 1.90
C THR A 63 7.97 -3.08 2.56
N ARG A 64 8.47 -1.95 2.04
CA ARG A 64 9.66 -1.24 2.55
C ARG A 64 9.50 -0.81 4.02
N HIS A 65 8.28 -0.47 4.43
CA HIS A 65 7.96 -0.06 5.79
C HIS A 65 7.44 -1.20 6.68
N ASN A 66 7.54 -2.45 6.22
CA ASN A 66 7.16 -3.65 6.99
C ASN A 66 5.68 -3.66 7.45
N ARG A 67 4.78 -3.13 6.61
CA ARG A 67 3.34 -2.96 6.87
C ARG A 67 2.54 -4.16 6.34
N SER A 68 2.71 -5.32 6.96
CA SER A 68 1.97 -6.54 6.59
C SER A 68 0.45 -6.38 6.67
N GLU A 69 -0.03 -5.56 7.60
CA GLU A 69 -1.44 -5.23 7.80
C GLU A 69 -2.05 -4.48 6.59
N VAL A 70 -1.25 -3.63 5.94
CA VAL A 70 -1.65 -2.92 4.72
C VAL A 70 -1.64 -3.86 3.52
N LEU A 71 -0.65 -4.76 3.41
CA LEU A 71 -0.62 -5.76 2.36
C LEU A 71 -1.85 -6.70 2.42
N GLU A 72 -2.20 -7.13 3.64
CA GLU A 72 -3.42 -7.90 3.89
C GLU A 72 -4.69 -7.12 3.52
N TRP A 73 -4.72 -5.81 3.77
CA TRP A 73 -5.83 -4.96 3.36
C TRP A 73 -5.95 -4.86 1.84
N TRP A 74 -4.84 -4.60 1.13
CA TRP A 74 -4.84 -4.51 -0.33
C TRP A 74 -5.33 -5.79 -0.98
N ASP A 75 -4.91 -6.94 -0.47
CA ASP A 75 -5.36 -8.25 -0.93
C ASP A 75 -6.89 -8.44 -0.76
N LYS A 76 -7.45 -7.98 0.36
CA LYS A 76 -8.89 -8.08 0.65
C LYS A 76 -9.73 -6.97 0.03
N SER A 77 -9.11 -5.88 -0.40
CA SER A 77 -9.80 -4.68 -0.90
C SER A 77 -10.61 -4.93 -2.19
N GLY A 78 -10.26 -5.98 -2.94
CA GLY A 78 -10.82 -6.24 -4.28
C GLY A 78 -10.35 -5.24 -5.35
N LEU A 79 -9.42 -4.34 -5.03
CA LEU A 79 -8.80 -3.42 -5.98
C LEU A 79 -7.74 -4.16 -6.79
N PRO A 80 -7.78 -4.16 -8.15
CA PRO A 80 -6.87 -4.93 -9.00
C PRO A 80 -5.47 -4.28 -9.04
N ILE A 81 -4.77 -4.28 -7.92
CA ILE A 81 -3.44 -3.68 -7.79
C ILE A 81 -2.38 -4.61 -8.38
N GLN A 82 -1.52 -4.03 -9.20
CA GLN A 82 -0.48 -4.75 -9.91
C GLN A 82 0.89 -4.51 -9.30
N TYR A 83 1.75 -5.52 -9.36
CA TYR A 83 3.13 -5.46 -8.94
C TYR A 83 4.04 -6.29 -9.84
N ARG A 84 5.33 -6.00 -9.79
CA ARG A 84 6.38 -6.86 -10.34
C ARG A 84 7.16 -7.45 -9.18
N MET A 85 7.68 -8.65 -9.36
CA MET A 85 8.43 -9.32 -8.30
C MET A 85 9.69 -8.54 -7.93
N CYS A 86 10.39 -8.02 -8.95
CA CYS A 86 11.60 -7.23 -8.74
C CYS A 86 11.36 -6.00 -7.86
N ASP A 87 10.21 -5.32 -8.01
CA ASP A 87 9.89 -4.13 -7.22
C ASP A 87 9.65 -4.49 -5.74
N ILE A 88 9.02 -5.64 -5.49
CA ILE A 88 8.76 -6.14 -4.14
C ILE A 88 10.04 -6.60 -3.47
N GLU A 89 10.91 -7.28 -4.19
CA GLU A 89 12.20 -7.71 -3.68
C GLU A 89 13.12 -6.52 -3.38
N GLU A 90 13.23 -5.56 -4.30
CA GLU A 90 13.96 -4.31 -4.07
C GLU A 90 13.42 -3.60 -2.82
N ALA A 91 12.10 -3.53 -2.65
CA ALA A 91 11.48 -2.97 -1.45
C ALA A 91 11.79 -3.77 -0.16
N LEU A 92 11.96 -5.11 -0.26
CA LEU A 92 12.35 -5.95 0.87
C LEU A 92 13.84 -5.80 1.23
N GLU A 93 14.71 -5.57 0.25
CA GLU A 93 16.13 -5.27 0.46
C GLU A 93 16.32 -3.89 1.10
N ASP A 94 15.54 -2.90 0.66
CA ASP A 94 15.48 -1.55 1.22
C ASP A 94 14.70 -1.44 2.54
N ALA A 95 14.17 -2.56 3.06
CA ALA A 95 13.22 -2.52 4.15
C ALA A 95 13.81 -1.94 5.44
N ILE A 96 13.19 -0.87 5.94
CA ILE A 96 13.64 -0.17 7.14
C ILE A 96 13.32 -1.05 8.36
N GLY A 97 14.35 -1.56 9.02
CA GLY A 97 14.19 -2.42 10.20
C GLY A 97 13.89 -3.89 9.88
N GLY A 98 14.29 -4.37 8.70
CA GLY A 98 14.39 -5.81 8.40
C GLY A 98 13.21 -6.43 7.64
N GLY A 99 12.07 -5.76 7.52
CA GLY A 99 10.99 -6.18 6.62
C GLY A 99 10.36 -7.55 6.92
N ASP A 100 10.61 -8.14 8.10
CA ASP A 100 10.30 -9.54 8.38
C ASP A 100 8.81 -9.89 8.23
N LYS A 101 7.90 -9.00 8.65
CA LYS A 101 6.46 -9.24 8.55
C LYS A 101 6.00 -9.18 7.11
N ALA A 102 6.46 -8.19 6.35
CA ALA A 102 6.17 -8.08 4.92
C ALA A 102 6.72 -9.29 4.16
N ARG A 103 7.96 -9.71 4.44
CA ARG A 103 8.57 -10.90 3.83
C ARG A 103 7.78 -12.18 4.13
N GLN A 104 7.37 -12.37 5.39
CA GLN A 104 6.53 -13.50 5.77
C GLN A 104 5.16 -13.48 5.08
N TRP A 105 4.57 -12.28 4.92
CA TRP A 105 3.30 -12.11 4.23
C TRP A 105 3.42 -12.49 2.74
N TRP A 106 4.42 -11.97 2.04
CA TRP A 106 4.69 -12.32 0.63
C TRP A 106 4.97 -13.82 0.47
N LYS A 107 5.75 -14.41 1.36
CA LYS A 107 5.98 -15.87 1.36
C LYS A 107 4.68 -16.66 1.56
N LYS A 108 3.79 -16.21 2.45
CA LYS A 108 2.47 -16.83 2.66
C LYS A 108 1.57 -16.70 1.43
N LYS A 109 1.72 -15.63 0.65
CA LYS A 109 1.02 -15.45 -0.63
C LYS A 109 1.51 -16.38 -1.75
N GLY A 110 2.62 -17.08 -1.55
CA GLY A 110 3.20 -17.96 -2.55
C GLY A 110 4.21 -17.26 -3.45
N VAL A 111 4.69 -16.08 -3.06
CA VAL A 111 5.83 -15.45 -3.70
C VAL A 111 7.09 -16.25 -3.41
N ASP A 112 7.69 -16.82 -4.46
CA ASP A 112 8.97 -17.50 -4.41
C ASP A 112 10.10 -16.59 -4.90
N PHE A 113 10.94 -16.15 -3.96
CA PHE A 113 12.12 -15.31 -4.22
C PHE A 113 13.28 -16.07 -4.88
N ASN A 114 13.13 -17.36 -5.19
CA ASN A 114 14.13 -18.15 -5.95
C ASN A 114 13.72 -18.41 -7.41
N ALA A 115 12.66 -17.76 -7.92
CA ALA A 115 12.18 -17.97 -9.28
C ALA A 115 13.16 -17.42 -10.36
N ASN A 116 13.04 -17.88 -11.61
CA ASN A 116 13.88 -17.45 -12.73
C ASN A 116 13.66 -15.96 -13.11
N ASP A 117 14.72 -15.26 -13.52
CA ASP A 117 14.77 -13.82 -13.88
C ASP A 117 13.66 -13.31 -14.82
N LYS A 118 13.16 -14.15 -15.75
CA LYS A 118 12.10 -13.76 -16.70
C LYS A 118 10.73 -13.64 -16.06
N GLU A 119 10.49 -14.33 -14.95
CA GLU A 119 9.22 -14.26 -14.22
C GLU A 119 9.17 -13.00 -13.36
N TRP A 120 10.33 -12.42 -13.05
CA TRP A 120 10.45 -11.32 -12.09
C TRP A 120 9.99 -9.97 -12.62
N MET A 121 10.15 -9.74 -13.93
CA MET A 121 9.72 -8.51 -14.59
C MET A 121 8.25 -8.54 -15.03
N LYS A 122 7.56 -9.68 -14.88
CA LYS A 122 6.15 -9.78 -15.28
C LYS A 122 5.27 -9.04 -14.29
N LEU A 123 4.33 -8.24 -14.83
CA LEU A 123 3.24 -7.65 -14.08
C LEU A 123 2.28 -8.76 -13.61
N GLN A 124 2.01 -8.77 -12.31
CA GLN A 124 1.08 -9.68 -11.65
C GLN A 124 0.05 -8.85 -10.89
N THR A 125 -1.17 -9.35 -10.77
CA THR A 125 -2.21 -8.74 -9.92
C THR A 125 -2.18 -9.41 -8.55
N LEU A 126 -2.40 -8.65 -7.48
CA LEU A 126 -2.38 -9.17 -6.12
C LEU A 126 -3.55 -10.10 -5.79
N ASN A 127 -4.72 -9.84 -6.38
CA ASN A 127 -6.02 -10.43 -6.08
C ASN A 127 -6.75 -10.98 -7.31
#